data_AF-A0A8H3LGW3-F1
#
_entry.id   AF-A0A8H3LGW3-F1
#
_cell.length_a   1.000
_cell.length_b   1.000
_cell.length_c   1.000
_cell.angle_alpha   90.00
_cell.angle_beta   90.00
_cell.angle_gamma   90.00
#
_symmetry.space_group_name_H-M   'P 1'
#
loop_
_entity.id
_entity.type
_entity.pdbx_description
1 polymer ?
#
loop_
_entity_poly.entity_id
_entity_poly.type
_entity_poly.pdbx_seq_one_letter_code
_entity_poly.pdbx_strand_id
1 'polypeptide(L)'
;MLVTRRNGSGKTNLLANLVLGDKDEYVQRGKKGGSRYIKCDDLIICGYHPDEPKWAYVRYIYNMISKDPRAPYYKNISFSYIPPERIPSTRIFSPERSKLFIFKDLCLAPDYIQNRIGQFFGNGHH
;
A
#
# COMPACT_ATOMS: atom_id res chain seq x y z
N MET A 1 12.51 -0.70 -2.77
CA MET A 1 12.86 0.08 -1.56
C MET A 1 12.37 -0.70 -0.34
N LEU A 2 13.29 -1.26 0.44
CA LEU A 2 12.97 -2.02 1.66
C LEU A 2 13.11 -1.07 2.87
N VAL A 3 12.03 -0.86 3.62
CA VAL A 3 12.03 -0.02 4.83
C VAL A 3 11.69 -0.90 6.03
N THR A 4 12.68 -1.24 6.86
CA THR A 4 12.49 -2.05 8.08
C THR A 4 12.88 -1.24 9.33
N ARG A 5 12.05 -1.25 10.41
CA ARG A 5 12.48 -0.86 11.78
C ARG A 5 11.44 -1.12 12.88
N ARG A 6 11.91 -1.26 14.13
CA ARG A 6 11.15 -1.36 15.40
C ARG A 6 10.16 -0.21 15.65
N ASN A 7 9.04 -0.55 16.31
CA ASN A 7 7.92 0.32 16.66
C ASN A 7 8.32 1.63 17.36
N GLY A 8 7.57 2.71 17.06
CA GLY A 8 7.55 3.96 17.83
C GLY A 8 8.15 5.23 17.19
N SER A 9 8.66 5.20 15.95
CA SER A 9 9.47 6.33 15.42
C SER A 9 8.92 7.02 14.17
N GLY A 10 7.66 7.46 14.11
CA GLY A 10 7.15 8.39 13.07
C GLY A 10 7.22 7.95 11.58
N LYS A 11 7.88 6.83 11.26
CA LYS A 11 8.22 6.37 9.90
C LYS A 11 7.11 5.60 9.21
N THR A 12 6.15 5.05 9.96
CA THR A 12 4.94 4.51 9.32
C THR A 12 4.09 5.64 8.76
N ASN A 13 4.16 6.87 9.31
CA ASN A 13 3.60 8.07 8.66
C ASN A 13 4.37 8.43 7.39
N LEU A 14 5.69 8.21 7.35
CA LEU A 14 6.46 8.39 6.11
C LEU A 14 5.94 7.49 4.99
N LEU A 15 5.65 6.20 5.23
CA LEU A 15 5.10 5.33 4.18
C LEU A 15 3.72 5.81 3.69
N ALA A 16 2.83 6.23 4.59
CA ALA A 16 1.56 6.83 4.22
C ALA A 16 1.76 8.12 3.39
N ASN A 17 2.66 9.00 3.82
CA ASN A 17 3.00 10.22 3.11
C ASN A 17 3.63 9.93 1.75
N LEU A 18 4.38 8.83 1.58
CA LEU A 18 4.95 8.43 0.30
C LEU A 18 3.88 7.93 -0.68
N VAL A 19 2.90 7.17 -0.21
CA VAL A 19 1.83 6.63 -1.06
C VAL A 19 0.67 7.60 -1.29
N LEU A 20 0.60 8.70 -0.53
CA LEU A 20 -0.35 9.80 -0.75
C LEU A 20 0.32 10.99 -1.45
N GLY A 21 1.54 11.35 -1.06
CA GLY A 21 2.21 12.59 -1.47
C GLY A 21 1.38 13.82 -1.13
N ASP A 22 1.34 14.80 -2.03
CA ASP A 22 0.43 15.96 -1.94
C ASP A 22 -0.95 15.66 -2.59
N LYS A 23 -1.19 14.41 -3.05
CA LYS A 23 -2.44 14.06 -3.74
C LYS A 23 -3.67 14.24 -2.87
N ASP A 24 -3.57 14.00 -1.57
CA ASP A 24 -4.71 14.10 -0.64
C ASP A 24 -5.21 15.54 -0.51
N GLU A 25 -4.31 16.54 -0.48
CA GLU A 25 -4.67 17.97 -0.47
C GLU A 25 -5.52 18.35 -1.69
N TYR A 26 -5.14 17.87 -2.88
CA TYR A 26 -5.89 18.15 -4.11
C TYR A 26 -7.23 17.44 -4.15
N VAL A 27 -7.31 16.21 -3.63
CA VAL A 27 -8.57 15.45 -3.50
C VAL A 27 -9.52 16.17 -2.56
N GLN A 28 -9.04 16.63 -1.40
CA GLN A 28 -9.85 17.37 -0.43
C GLN A 28 -10.34 18.72 -0.98
N ARG A 29 -9.51 19.39 -1.78
CA ARG A 29 -9.90 20.65 -2.46
C ARG A 29 -10.76 20.44 -3.71
N GLY A 30 -10.99 19.20 -4.12
CA GLY A 30 -11.75 18.88 -5.33
C GLY A 30 -11.05 19.28 -6.63
N LYS A 31 -9.72 19.45 -6.63
CA LYS A 31 -8.95 19.99 -7.77
C LYS A 31 -8.20 18.90 -8.53
N LYS A 32 -7.99 19.12 -9.83
CA LYS A 32 -7.02 18.36 -10.61
C LYS A 32 -5.61 18.70 -10.13
N GLY A 33 -4.72 17.72 -10.10
CA GLY A 33 -3.34 17.88 -9.66
C GLY A 33 -2.96 16.90 -8.56
N GLY A 34 -1.88 17.23 -7.86
CA GLY A 34 -1.27 16.41 -6.83
C GLY A 34 -0.62 15.13 -7.36
N SER A 35 0.41 14.69 -6.66
CA SER A 35 1.24 13.56 -6.98
C SER A 35 1.39 12.65 -5.76
N ARG A 36 1.40 11.35 -6.01
CA ARG A 36 1.91 10.38 -5.03
C ARG A 36 3.40 10.26 -5.28
N TYR A 37 4.21 10.24 -4.22
CA TYR A 37 5.66 10.07 -4.37
C TYR A 37 6.00 8.66 -4.86
N ILE A 38 5.26 7.65 -4.39
CA ILE A 38 5.29 6.31 -4.96
C ILE A 38 4.05 6.09 -5.82
N LYS A 39 4.28 5.93 -7.13
CA LYS A 39 3.22 5.60 -8.08
C LYS A 39 3.05 4.08 -8.13
N CYS A 40 1.84 3.62 -7.86
CA CYS A 40 1.42 2.24 -8.06
C CYS A 40 -0.07 2.22 -8.42
N ASP A 41 -0.53 1.23 -9.16
CA ASP A 41 -1.94 1.08 -9.47
C ASP A 41 -2.67 0.42 -8.29
N ASP A 42 -2.08 -0.62 -7.70
CA ASP A 42 -2.66 -1.33 -6.58
C ASP A 42 -1.73 -1.26 -5.36
N LEU A 43 -2.22 -0.65 -4.27
CA LEU A 43 -1.54 -0.61 -2.97
C LEU A 43 -2.08 -1.73 -2.08
N ILE A 44 -1.21 -2.62 -1.62
CA ILE A 44 -1.55 -3.76 -0.76
C ILE A 44 -0.76 -3.67 0.53
N ILE A 45 -1.47 -3.51 1.65
CA ILE A 45 -0.87 -3.55 2.99
C ILE A 45 -1.05 -4.96 3.54
N CYS A 46 0.05 -5.59 3.95
CA CYS A 46 0.06 -6.90 4.58
C CYS A 46 0.43 -6.74 6.06
N GLY A 47 -0.49 -7.06 6.97
CA GLY A 47 -0.30 -6.88 8.42
C GLY A 47 -1.48 -7.42 9.23
N TYR A 48 -1.42 -7.28 10.56
CA TYR A 48 -2.47 -7.77 11.47
C TYR A 48 -3.43 -6.68 11.98
N HIS A 49 -3.16 -5.41 11.71
CA HIS A 49 -3.89 -4.27 12.26
C HIS A 49 -4.48 -3.38 11.15
N PRO A 50 -5.57 -3.82 10.49
CA PRO A 50 -6.20 -3.10 9.38
C PRO A 50 -6.81 -1.75 9.78
N ASP A 51 -7.23 -1.63 11.04
CA ASP A 51 -8.01 -0.50 11.56
C ASP A 51 -7.13 0.58 12.20
N GLU A 52 -5.82 0.46 12.08
CA GLU A 52 -4.94 1.53 12.52
C GLU A 52 -5.31 2.85 11.82
N PRO A 53 -5.43 3.97 12.59
CA PRO A 53 -5.97 5.23 12.07
C PRO A 53 -5.32 5.70 10.76
N LYS A 54 -4.00 5.48 10.63
CA LYS A 54 -3.27 5.82 9.41
C LYS A 54 -3.72 5.01 8.19
N TRP A 55 -3.87 3.69 8.30
CA TRP A 55 -4.28 2.87 7.16
C TRP A 55 -5.76 3.09 6.82
N ALA A 56 -6.59 3.40 7.83
CA ALA A 56 -7.94 3.90 7.61
C ALA A 56 -7.94 5.20 6.80
N TYR A 57 -7.07 6.17 7.13
CA TYR A 57 -6.94 7.42 6.37
C TYR A 57 -6.44 7.20 4.93
N VAL A 58 -5.39 6.39 4.75
CA VAL A 58 -4.90 6.05 3.39
C VAL A 58 -6.01 5.38 2.57
N ARG A 59 -6.73 4.41 3.15
CA ARG A 59 -7.87 3.75 2.49
C ARG A 59 -8.95 4.75 2.10
N TYR A 60 -9.29 5.68 3.00
CA TYR A 60 -10.26 6.74 2.73
C TYR A 60 -9.87 7.58 1.52
N ILE A 61 -8.62 8.06 1.45
CA ILE A 61 -8.16 8.87 0.32
C ILE A 61 -8.11 8.05 -0.98
N TYR A 62 -7.63 6.80 -0.95
CA TYR A 62 -7.63 5.93 -2.14
C TYR A 62 -9.04 5.67 -2.67
N ASN A 63 -10.01 5.46 -1.77
CA ASN A 63 -11.42 5.33 -2.14
C ASN A 63 -11.92 6.63 -2.80
N MET A 64 -11.59 7.81 -2.26
CA MET A 64 -11.97 9.07 -2.91
C MET A 64 -11.38 9.22 -4.31
N ILE A 65 -10.10 8.88 -4.50
CA ILE A 65 -9.42 8.99 -5.79
C ILE A 65 -10.03 8.06 -6.85
N SER A 66 -10.47 6.87 -6.47
CA SER A 66 -10.93 5.82 -7.39
C SER A 66 -12.44 5.75 -7.57
N LYS A 67 -13.22 6.49 -6.77
CA LYS A 67 -14.68 6.38 -6.73
C LYS A 67 -15.40 6.84 -8.00
N ASP A 68 -15.00 7.96 -8.59
CA ASP A 68 -15.70 8.56 -9.72
C ASP A 68 -14.73 8.88 -10.87
N PRO A 69 -14.83 8.17 -12.03
CA PRO A 69 -14.04 8.45 -13.23
C PRO A 69 -14.17 9.87 -13.78
N ARG A 70 -15.25 10.59 -13.44
CA ARG A 70 -15.48 11.97 -13.87
C ARG A 70 -14.81 13.00 -12.96
N ALA A 71 -14.34 12.60 -11.78
CA ALA A 71 -13.69 13.52 -10.85
C ALA A 71 -12.36 14.04 -11.42
N PRO A 72 -12.02 15.33 -11.22
CA PRO A 72 -10.81 15.93 -11.78
C PRO A 72 -9.52 15.35 -11.20
N TYR A 73 -9.58 14.71 -10.03
CA TYR A 73 -8.47 14.05 -9.36
C TYR A 73 -8.45 12.53 -9.56
N TYR A 74 -9.38 11.97 -10.35
CA TYR A 74 -9.53 10.54 -10.55
C TYR A 74 -8.23 9.86 -11.00
N LYS A 75 -7.97 8.69 -10.43
CA LYS A 75 -6.98 7.73 -10.92
C LYS A 75 -7.53 6.32 -10.74
N ASN A 76 -7.27 5.44 -11.70
CA ASN A 76 -7.66 4.02 -11.62
C ASN A 76 -6.71 3.25 -10.69
N ILE A 77 -6.85 3.48 -9.39
CA ILE A 77 -6.02 2.89 -8.33
C ILE A 77 -6.86 2.09 -7.35
N SER A 78 -6.24 1.16 -6.63
CA SER A 78 -6.90 0.39 -5.58
C SER A 78 -6.09 0.36 -4.28
N PHE A 79 -6.80 0.19 -3.17
CA PHE A 79 -6.21 -0.08 -1.87
C PHE A 79 -6.79 -1.39 -1.34
N SER A 80 -5.94 -2.27 -0.84
CA SER A 80 -6.35 -3.45 -0.09
C SER A 80 -5.50 -3.64 1.14
N TYR A 81 -6.11 -4.25 2.15
CA TYR A 81 -5.43 -4.71 3.33
C TYR A 81 -5.64 -6.22 3.43
N ILE A 82 -4.56 -6.98 3.52
CA ILE A 82 -4.59 -8.44 3.62
C ILE A 82 -3.91 -8.90 4.91
N PRO A 83 -4.43 -9.95 5.55
CA PRO A 83 -3.70 -10.60 6.63
C PRO A 83 -2.54 -11.44 6.05
N PRO A 84 -1.46 -11.69 6.81
CA PRO A 84 -0.27 -12.41 6.33
C PRO A 84 -0.54 -13.83 5.83
N GLU A 85 -1.61 -14.47 6.33
CA GLU A 85 -2.06 -15.79 5.88
C GLU A 85 -2.53 -15.78 4.42
N ARG A 86 -2.80 -14.59 3.86
CA ARG A 86 -3.28 -14.38 2.49
C ARG A 86 -2.23 -13.74 1.57
N ILE A 87 -0.95 -13.76 1.94
CA ILE A 87 0.13 -13.34 1.03
C ILE A 87 0.02 -14.13 -0.28
N PRO A 88 -0.20 -13.47 -1.44
CA PRO A 88 -0.36 -14.15 -2.72
C PRO A 88 0.99 -14.64 -3.27
N SER A 89 0.95 -15.61 -4.17
CA SER A 89 2.11 -15.92 -5.01
C SER A 89 2.40 -14.76 -5.97
N THR A 90 3.66 -14.47 -6.27
CA THR A 90 4.02 -13.48 -7.30
C THR A 90 3.62 -13.91 -8.71
N ARG A 91 3.39 -15.22 -8.94
CA ARG A 91 3.00 -15.78 -10.25
C ARG A 91 1.64 -15.31 -10.74
N ILE A 92 0.77 -14.82 -9.85
CA ILE A 92 -0.56 -14.29 -10.21
C ILE A 92 -0.54 -12.79 -10.49
N PHE A 93 0.64 -12.16 -10.54
CA PHE A 93 0.74 -10.74 -10.82
C PHE A 93 0.74 -10.50 -12.33
N SER A 94 -0.25 -9.73 -12.78
CA SER A 94 -0.27 -9.20 -14.14
C SER A 94 0.73 -8.04 -14.25
N PRO A 95 1.54 -7.97 -15.33
CA PRO A 95 2.40 -6.84 -15.60
C PRO A 95 1.62 -5.57 -16.00
N GLU A 96 0.33 -5.69 -16.31
CA GLU A 96 -0.52 -4.56 -16.77
C GLU A 96 -0.81 -3.53 -15.67
N ARG A 97 -0.73 -3.94 -14.40
CA ARG A 97 -0.99 -3.07 -13.24
C ARG A 97 0.16 -3.17 -12.26
N SER A 98 0.78 -2.04 -11.97
CA SER A 98 1.85 -1.94 -10.99
C SER A 98 1.32 -2.15 -9.56
N LYS A 99 1.91 -3.11 -8.83
CA LYS A 99 1.50 -3.45 -7.45
C LYS A 99 2.57 -3.04 -6.45
N LEU A 100 2.17 -2.39 -5.36
CA LEU A 100 3.03 -2.08 -4.23
C LEU A 100 2.58 -2.86 -3.00
N PHE A 101 3.45 -3.76 -2.51
CA PHE A 101 3.25 -4.46 -1.25
C PHE A 101 4.02 -3.79 -0.12
N ILE A 102 3.32 -3.53 1.00
CA ILE A 102 3.94 -3.06 2.25
C ILE A 102 3.68 -4.11 3.32
N PHE A 103 4.73 -4.78 3.77
CA PHE A 103 4.68 -5.71 4.90
C PHE A 103 4.91 -4.94 6.19
N LYS A 104 3.98 -5.04 7.13
CA LYS A 104 3.99 -4.26 8.37
C LYS A 104 3.88 -5.15 9.61
N ASP A 105 4.73 -4.88 10.58
CA ASP A 105 4.75 -5.51 11.90
C ASP A 105 4.84 -7.04 11.85
N LEU A 106 5.46 -7.54 10.77
CA LEU A 106 5.60 -8.98 10.54
C LEU A 106 6.92 -9.52 11.04
N CYS A 107 7.84 -8.74 11.60
CA CYS A 107 9.15 -9.26 12.03
C CYS A 107 9.08 -10.35 13.11
N LEU A 108 7.96 -10.43 13.84
CA LEU A 108 7.71 -11.44 14.88
C LEU A 108 6.62 -12.44 14.47
N ALA A 109 6.20 -12.43 13.19
CA ALA A 109 5.26 -13.42 12.70
C ALA A 109 5.91 -14.82 12.72
N PRO A 110 5.13 -15.91 12.90
CA PRO A 110 5.64 -17.27 12.92
C PRO A 110 6.45 -17.63 11.66
N ASP A 111 7.36 -18.61 11.77
CA ASP A 111 8.30 -18.98 10.70
C ASP A 111 7.59 -19.31 9.38
N TYR A 112 6.43 -19.94 9.41
CA TYR A 112 5.69 -20.24 8.18
C TYR A 112 5.24 -18.98 7.44
N ILE A 113 4.97 -17.87 8.14
CA ILE A 113 4.70 -16.55 7.54
C ILE A 113 6.00 -15.90 7.05
N GLN A 114 7.08 -15.94 7.84
CA GLN A 114 8.38 -15.43 7.39
C GLN A 114 8.83 -16.10 6.09
N ASN A 115 8.67 -17.42 6.01
CA ASN A 115 9.01 -18.20 4.84
C ASN A 115 8.18 -17.80 3.62
N ARG A 116 6.88 -17.50 3.80
CA ARG A 116 6.04 -16.97 2.72
C ARG A 116 6.50 -15.60 2.25
N ILE A 117 6.90 -14.70 3.16
CA ILE A 117 7.48 -13.39 2.81
C ILE A 117 8.80 -13.58 2.06
N GLY A 118 9.67 -14.49 2.53
CA GLY A 118 10.92 -14.84 1.86
C GLY A 118 10.68 -15.37 0.44
N GLN A 119 9.74 -16.31 0.28
CA GLN A 119 9.33 -16.83 -1.03
C GLN A 119 8.73 -15.75 -1.92
N PHE A 120 7.97 -14.81 -1.36
CA PHE A 120 7.40 -13.69 -2.09
C PHE A 120 8.49 -12.85 -2.76
N PHE A 121 9.59 -12.54 -2.07
CA PHE A 121 10.71 -11.81 -2.64
C PHE A 121 11.63 -12.69 -3.50
N GLY A 122 11.85 -13.94 -3.12
CA GLY A 122 12.71 -14.88 -3.85
C GLY A 122 12.16 -15.27 -5.22
N ASN A 123 10.84 -15.44 -5.32
CA ASN A 123 10.15 -15.74 -6.59
C ASN A 123 10.00 -14.50 -7.50
N GLY A 124 10.53 -13.34 -7.10
CA GLY A 124 10.56 -12.12 -7.91
C GLY A 124 11.84 -11.93 -8.71
N HIS A 125 12.84 -12.82 -8.57
CA HIS A 125 14.02 -12.84 -9.43
C HIS A 125 13.67 -13.47 -10.79
N HIS A 126 13.23 -12.64 -11.73
CA HIS A 126 13.22 -12.93 -13.16
C HIS A 126 13.83 -11.74 -13.91
#